data_AF-A0A954F2T1-F1
#
_entry.id   AF-A0A954F2T1-F1
#
_cell.length_a   1.000
_cell.length_b   1.000
_cell.length_c   1.000
_cell.angle_alpha   90.00
_cell.angle_beta   90.00
_cell.angle_gamma   90.00
#
_symmetry.space_group_name_H-M   'P 1'
#
loop_
_entity.id
_entity.type
_entity.pdbx_description
1 polymer ?
#
loop_
_entity_poly.entity_id
_entity_poly.type
_entity_poly.pdbx_seq_one_letter_code
_entity_poly.pdbx_strand_id
1 'polypeptide(L)'
;MQESRKKRVTKPRLQFRMIGMFLAISGFAALGQVLLLGQSLMNLEGKVDNPEVARAVQEALPGMLANNLMWTALFLVPFTLIVGIHMTHRVAGPASRIEKHLADLADGAEPKTPCFLRKEDELKELAGAMNNAFVRLSTPNQPSEAQTAGA
;
A
#
# COMPACT_ATOMS: atom_id res chain seq x y z
N MET A 1 25.02 29.11 -10.22
CA MET A 1 23.61 29.16 -9.77
C MET A 1 23.12 27.74 -9.55
N GLN A 2 22.36 27.55 -8.49
CA GLN A 2 22.05 26.27 -7.85
C GLN A 2 21.29 25.30 -8.78
N GLU A 3 21.85 24.11 -9.03
CA GLU A 3 21.10 22.99 -9.59
C GLU A 3 20.10 22.48 -8.53
N SER A 4 18.91 23.06 -8.56
CA SER A 4 17.83 22.62 -7.70
C SER A 4 17.17 21.37 -8.28
N ARG A 5 17.01 20.37 -7.39
CA ARG A 5 15.78 19.58 -7.18
C ARG A 5 15.73 18.14 -7.74
N LYS A 6 16.23 17.22 -6.89
CA LYS A 6 15.65 15.91 -6.52
C LYS A 6 15.24 14.96 -7.68
N LYS A 7 16.15 14.06 -8.02
CA LYS A 7 15.81 12.71 -8.52
C LYS A 7 14.98 11.98 -7.45
N ARG A 8 13.64 12.06 -7.53
CA ARG A 8 12.70 11.38 -6.63
C ARG A 8 11.88 10.31 -7.34
N VAL A 9 12.52 9.57 -8.25
CA VAL A 9 11.95 8.39 -8.90
C VAL A 9 12.86 7.21 -8.55
N THR A 10 12.84 6.83 -7.27
CA THR A 10 13.62 5.71 -6.74
C THR A 10 12.72 4.48 -6.85
N LYS A 11 12.95 3.63 -7.86
CA LYS A 11 12.26 2.34 -8.15
C LYS A 11 10.95 2.42 -8.99
N PRO A 12 11.03 2.73 -10.31
CA PRO A 12 9.88 2.74 -11.22
C PRO A 12 9.13 1.40 -11.29
N ARG A 13 9.83 0.27 -11.13
CA ARG A 13 9.21 -1.08 -11.10
C ARG A 13 8.14 -1.24 -10.01
N LEU A 14 8.36 -0.64 -8.83
CA LEU A 14 7.41 -0.75 -7.72
C LEU A 14 6.17 0.12 -7.96
N GLN A 15 6.36 1.32 -8.53
CA GLN A 15 5.26 2.22 -8.89
C GLN A 15 4.34 1.58 -9.94
N PHE A 16 4.87 0.99 -11.03
CA PHE A 16 4.04 0.32 -12.03
C PHE A 16 3.31 -0.91 -11.46
N ARG A 17 3.97 -1.71 -10.61
CA ARG A 17 3.33 -2.87 -9.97
C ARG A 17 2.16 -2.44 -9.08
N MET A 18 2.31 -1.32 -8.36
CA MET A 18 1.29 -0.81 -7.46
C MET A 18 0.16 -0.12 -8.21
N ILE A 19 0.45 0.70 -9.22
CA ILE A 19 -0.56 1.27 -10.11
C ILE A 19 -1.40 0.14 -10.75
N GLY A 20 -0.74 -0.91 -11.28
CA GLY A 20 -1.44 -2.07 -11.84
C GLY A 20 -2.33 -2.78 -10.82
N MET A 21 -1.85 -2.98 -9.59
CA MET A 21 -2.64 -3.61 -8.52
C MET A 21 -3.84 -2.75 -8.11
N PHE A 22 -3.68 -1.44 -7.93
CA PHE A 22 -4.78 -0.55 -7.57
C PHE A 22 -5.80 -0.39 -8.70
N LEU A 23 -5.35 -0.38 -9.95
CA LEU A 23 -6.25 -0.43 -11.11
C LEU A 23 -7.02 -1.75 -11.16
N ALA A 24 -6.38 -2.88 -10.87
CA ALA A 24 -7.05 -4.19 -10.84
C ALA A 24 -8.12 -4.24 -9.73
N ILE A 25 -7.80 -3.76 -8.52
CA ILE A 25 -8.76 -3.69 -7.41
C ILE A 25 -9.94 -2.77 -7.76
N SER A 26 -9.65 -1.59 -8.32
CA SER A 26 -10.69 -0.64 -8.74
C SER A 26 -11.56 -1.19 -9.85
N GLY A 27 -10.96 -1.86 -10.83
CA GLY A 27 -11.69 -2.53 -11.91
C GLY A 27 -12.57 -3.66 -11.39
N PHE A 28 -12.06 -4.47 -10.46
CA PHE A 28 -12.84 -5.53 -9.81
C PHE A 28 -14.02 -4.97 -9.02
N ALA A 29 -13.80 -3.90 -8.25
CA ALA A 29 -14.86 -3.23 -7.51
C ALA A 29 -15.92 -2.60 -8.45
N ALA A 30 -15.49 -1.97 -9.55
CA ALA A 30 -16.39 -1.39 -10.55
C ALA A 30 -17.22 -2.47 -11.27
N LEU A 31 -16.60 -3.60 -11.62
CA LEU A 31 -17.32 -4.76 -12.19
C LEU A 31 -18.35 -5.31 -11.20
N GLY A 32 -17.95 -5.52 -9.94
CA GLY A 32 -18.86 -5.96 -8.88
C GLY A 32 -20.05 -5.01 -8.71
N GLN A 33 -19.79 -3.70 -8.74
CA GLN A 33 -20.83 -2.68 -8.64
C GLN A 33 -21.84 -2.76 -9.80
N VAL A 34 -21.37 -2.92 -11.04
CA VAL A 34 -22.24 -3.05 -12.22
C VAL A 34 -23.12 -4.30 -12.11
N LEU A 35 -22.54 -5.44 -11.69
CA LEU A 35 -23.28 -6.68 -11.50
C LEU A 35 -24.34 -6.56 -10.39
N LEU A 36 -23.96 -6.01 -9.24
CA LEU A 36 -24.87 -5.83 -8.10
C LEU A 36 -26.01 -4.85 -8.41
N LEU A 37 -25.71 -3.75 -9.11
CA LEU A 37 -26.73 -2.79 -9.52
C LEU A 37 -27.68 -3.40 -10.56
N GLY A 38 -27.15 -4.12 -11.55
CA GLY A 38 -27.95 -4.87 -12.51
C GLY A 38 -28.89 -5.87 -11.84
N GLN A 39 -28.35 -6.69 -10.93
CA GLN A 39 -29.16 -7.65 -10.16
C GLN A 39 -30.23 -6.96 -9.31
N SER A 40 -29.89 -5.84 -8.66
CA SER A 40 -30.83 -5.08 -7.83
C SER A 40 -31.99 -4.51 -8.67
N LEU A 41 -31.70 -4.03 -9.88
CA LEU A 41 -32.70 -3.50 -10.81
C LEU A 41 -33.60 -4.60 -11.40
N MET A 42 -33.04 -5.77 -11.73
CA MET A 42 -33.84 -6.93 -12.15
C MET A 42 -34.76 -7.44 -11.03
N ASN A 43 -34.29 -7.43 -9.78
CA ASN A 43 -35.11 -7.78 -8.62
C ASN A 43 -36.22 -6.76 -8.34
N LEU A 44 -36.02 -5.49 -8.71
CA LEU A 44 -37.04 -4.45 -8.66
C LEU A 44 -38.08 -4.68 -9.76
N GLU A 45 -37.65 -4.96 -10.99
CA GLU A 45 -38.53 -5.27 -12.11
C GLU A 45 -39.49 -6.42 -11.78
N GLY A 46 -38.98 -7.52 -11.21
CA GLY A 46 -39.81 -8.67 -10.80
C GLY A 46 -40.83 -8.38 -9.69
N LYS A 47 -40.79 -7.20 -9.07
CA LYS A 47 -41.74 -6.74 -8.03
C LYS A 47 -42.67 -5.63 -8.53
N VAL A 48 -42.50 -5.18 -9.77
CA VAL A 48 -43.33 -4.13 -10.37
C VAL A 48 -44.48 -4.78 -11.12
N ASP A 49 -45.71 -4.56 -10.64
CA ASP A 49 -46.93 -5.12 -11.26
C ASP A 49 -47.29 -4.46 -12.60
N ASN A 50 -46.70 -3.29 -12.91
CA ASN A 50 -46.98 -2.55 -14.13
C ASN A 50 -45.94 -2.88 -15.25
N PRO A 51 -46.37 -3.52 -16.36
CA PRO A 51 -45.46 -3.91 -17.44
C PRO A 51 -44.86 -2.72 -18.21
N GLU A 52 -45.50 -1.55 -18.21
CA GLU A 52 -44.94 -0.35 -18.84
C GLU A 52 -43.75 0.20 -18.05
N VAL A 53 -43.84 0.16 -16.72
CA VAL A 53 -42.75 0.59 -15.83
C VAL A 53 -41.58 -0.39 -15.91
N ALA A 54 -41.85 -1.69 -15.96
CA ALA A 54 -40.81 -2.71 -16.17
C ALA A 54 -40.03 -2.46 -17.48
N ARG A 55 -40.73 -2.18 -18.58
CA ARG A 55 -40.11 -1.85 -19.87
C ARG A 55 -39.28 -0.56 -19.82
N ALA A 56 -39.81 0.50 -19.21
CA ALA A 56 -39.10 1.76 -19.07
C ALA A 56 -37.79 1.60 -18.26
N VAL A 57 -37.78 0.75 -17.24
CA VAL A 57 -36.58 0.42 -16.46
C VAL A 57 -35.57 -0.34 -17.31
N GLN A 58 -35.99 -1.33 -18.10
CA GLN A 58 -35.09 -2.07 -19.00
C GLN A 58 -34.44 -1.17 -20.05
N GLU A 59 -35.19 -0.23 -20.63
CA GLU A 59 -34.67 0.72 -21.61
C GLU A 59 -33.68 1.72 -20.99
N ALA A 60 -33.94 2.15 -19.74
CA ALA A 60 -33.06 3.05 -19.02
C ALA A 60 -31.79 2.36 -18.44
N LEU A 61 -31.84 1.03 -18.27
CA LEU A 61 -30.81 0.25 -17.58
C LEU A 61 -29.39 0.48 -18.11
N PRO A 62 -29.10 0.41 -19.43
CA PRO A 62 -27.75 0.62 -19.95
C PRO A 62 -27.24 2.04 -19.66
N GLY A 63 -28.11 3.05 -19.76
CA GLY A 63 -27.77 4.44 -19.48
C GLY A 63 -27.48 4.68 -18.00
N MET A 64 -28.28 4.08 -17.12
CA MET A 64 -28.05 4.15 -15.66
C MET A 64 -26.74 3.46 -15.27
N LEU A 65 -26.46 2.27 -15.82
CA LEU A 65 -25.22 1.54 -15.58
C LEU A 65 -24.00 2.31 -16.10
N ALA A 66 -24.07 2.87 -17.31
CA ALA A 66 -22.97 3.65 -17.89
C ALA A 66 -22.69 4.93 -17.08
N ASN A 67 -23.74 5.67 -16.71
CA ASN A 67 -23.59 6.88 -15.89
C ASN A 67 -23.03 6.55 -14.50
N ASN A 68 -23.54 5.50 -13.86
CA ASN A 68 -23.07 5.06 -12.55
C ASN A 68 -21.61 4.56 -12.60
N LEU A 69 -21.24 3.82 -13.64
CA LEU A 69 -19.86 3.40 -13.88
C LEU A 69 -18.93 4.59 -14.12
N MET A 70 -19.38 5.60 -14.86
CA MET A 70 -18.62 6.83 -15.10
C MET A 70 -18.34 7.57 -13.79
N TRP A 71 -19.35 7.77 -12.95
CA TRP A 71 -19.18 8.42 -11.63
C TRP A 71 -18.28 7.60 -10.71
N THR A 72 -18.46 6.29 -10.68
CA THR A 72 -17.58 5.41 -9.90
C THR A 72 -16.15 5.49 -10.41
N ALA A 73 -15.91 5.42 -11.72
CA ALA A 73 -14.56 5.56 -12.27
C ALA A 73 -13.95 6.93 -11.91
N LEU A 74 -14.74 8.00 -12.01
CA LEU A 74 -14.30 9.36 -11.72
C LEU A 74 -13.86 9.55 -10.26
N PHE A 75 -14.48 8.88 -9.30
CA PHE A 75 -14.14 9.02 -7.88
C PHE A 75 -13.25 7.89 -7.35
N LEU A 76 -13.56 6.64 -7.67
CA LEU A 76 -12.89 5.46 -7.14
C LEU A 76 -11.45 5.35 -7.64
N VAL A 77 -11.21 5.60 -8.93
CA VAL A 77 -9.86 5.48 -9.51
C VAL A 77 -8.90 6.50 -8.91
N PRO A 78 -9.16 7.82 -8.89
CA PRO A 78 -8.24 8.75 -8.26
C PRO A 78 -8.09 8.50 -6.76
N PHE A 79 -9.18 8.14 -6.06
CA PHE A 79 -9.12 7.85 -4.63
C PHE A 79 -8.20 6.67 -4.31
N THR A 80 -8.38 5.54 -5.00
CA THR A 80 -7.54 4.34 -4.81
C THR A 80 -6.09 4.57 -5.20
N LEU A 81 -5.84 5.36 -6.25
CA LEU A 81 -4.47 5.76 -6.62
C LEU A 81 -3.82 6.63 -5.53
N ILE A 82 -4.53 7.61 -4.98
CA ILE A 82 -4.00 8.48 -3.91
C ILE A 82 -3.66 7.65 -2.67
N VAL A 83 -4.61 6.84 -2.20
CA VAL A 83 -4.40 5.96 -1.04
C VAL A 83 -3.27 4.98 -1.30
N GLY A 84 -3.26 4.38 -2.49
CA GLY A 84 -2.27 3.39 -2.87
C GLY A 84 -0.86 3.95 -2.95
N ILE A 85 -0.67 5.11 -3.58
CA ILE A 85 0.60 5.82 -3.63
C ILE A 85 1.04 6.22 -2.22
N HIS A 86 0.13 6.73 -1.39
CA HIS A 86 0.45 7.10 -0.02
C HIS A 86 0.96 5.90 0.79
N MET A 87 0.24 4.77 0.74
CA MET A 87 0.63 3.54 1.43
C MET A 87 1.96 2.99 0.92
N THR A 88 2.17 3.03 -0.40
CA THR A 88 3.43 2.64 -1.04
C THR A 88 4.60 3.43 -0.49
N HIS A 89 4.47 4.75 -0.39
CA HIS A 89 5.54 5.61 0.08
C HIS A 89 5.90 5.36 1.55
N ARG A 90 4.91 5.00 2.39
CA ARG A 90 5.14 4.63 3.80
C ARG A 90 5.89 3.32 3.99
N VAL A 91 5.95 2.45 2.98
CA VAL A 91 6.68 1.16 3.05
C VAL A 91 7.97 1.21 2.24
N ALA A 92 7.90 1.61 0.98
CA ALA A 92 9.02 1.54 0.03
C ALA A 92 10.20 2.45 0.40
N GLY A 93 9.90 3.66 0.89
CA GLY A 93 10.92 4.62 1.31
C GLY A 93 11.74 4.09 2.49
N PRO A 94 11.08 3.67 3.59
CA PRO A 94 11.72 3.05 4.74
C PRO A 94 12.47 1.76 4.40
N ALA A 95 11.89 0.90 3.55
CA ALA A 95 12.52 -0.35 3.12
C ALA A 95 13.86 -0.09 2.42
N SER A 96 13.90 0.89 1.50
CA SER A 96 15.14 1.25 0.80
C SER A 96 16.20 1.84 1.73
N ARG A 97 15.80 2.50 2.83
CA ARG A 97 16.74 2.99 3.85
C ARG A 97 17.35 1.84 4.66
N ILE A 98 16.52 0.88 5.07
CA ILE A 98 16.97 -0.33 5.78
C ILE A 98 17.93 -1.12 4.88
N GLU A 99 17.55 -1.37 3.62
CA GLU A 99 18.37 -2.07 2.62
C GLU A 99 19.76 -1.44 2.47
N LYS A 100 19.81 -0.10 2.34
CA LYS A 100 21.09 0.61 2.26
C LYS A 100 21.91 0.48 3.54
N HIS A 101 21.27 0.62 4.71
CA HIS A 101 21.96 0.52 5.99
C HIS A 101 22.57 -0.87 6.21
N LEU A 102 21.86 -1.93 5.79
CA LEU A 102 22.35 -3.30 5.82
C LEU A 102 23.48 -3.54 4.82
N ALA A 103 23.41 -2.97 3.62
CA ALA A 103 24.48 -3.07 2.63
C ALA A 103 25.76 -2.39 3.12
N ASP A 104 25.66 -1.16 3.64
CA ASP A 104 26.80 -0.44 4.22
C ASP A 104 27.45 -1.28 5.35
N LEU A 105 26.63 -1.96 6.16
CA LEU A 105 27.12 -2.83 7.23
C LEU A 105 27.81 -4.11 6.72
N ALA A 106 27.26 -4.72 5.67
CA ALA A 106 27.84 -5.91 5.04
C ALA A 106 29.21 -5.61 4.41
N ASP A 107 29.41 -4.39 3.93
CA ASP A 107 30.70 -3.89 3.41
C ASP A 107 31.73 -3.59 4.52
N GLY A 108 31.40 -3.87 5.78
CA GLY A 108 32.28 -3.67 6.93
C GLY A 108 32.32 -2.22 7.42
N ALA A 109 31.42 -1.35 6.97
CA ALA A 109 31.31 -0.02 7.53
C ALA A 109 30.66 -0.10 8.91
N GLU A 110 31.37 0.37 9.95
CA GLU A 110 30.75 0.52 11.27
C GLU A 110 29.62 1.57 11.20
N PRO A 111 28.40 1.22 11.63
CA PRO A 111 27.28 2.12 11.55
C PRO A 111 27.46 3.19 12.61
N LYS A 112 27.93 4.38 12.21
CA LYS A 112 28.10 5.53 13.13
C LYS A 112 26.81 5.96 13.80
N THR A 113 25.65 5.62 13.24
CA THR A 113 24.33 5.96 13.78
C THR A 113 23.30 4.86 13.54
N PRO A 114 22.36 4.64 14.48
CA PRO A 114 21.24 3.72 14.29
C PRO A 114 20.37 4.10 13.08
N CYS A 115 19.73 3.11 12.45
CA CYS A 115 18.76 3.35 11.40
C CYS A 115 17.48 3.97 12.00
N PHE A 116 17.26 5.27 11.80
CA PHE A 116 16.05 5.96 12.25
C PHE A 116 15.05 6.16 11.11
N LEU A 117 13.84 5.61 11.31
CA LEU A 117 12.66 5.82 10.48
C LEU A 117 11.70 6.81 11.15
N ARG A 118 10.84 7.44 10.36
CA ARG A 118 9.86 8.42 10.86
C ARG A 118 8.78 7.71 11.68
N LYS A 119 8.10 8.47 12.56
CA LYS A 119 7.03 7.92 13.42
C LYS A 119 5.93 7.24 12.62
N GLU A 120 5.62 7.78 11.45
CA GLU A 120 4.56 7.34 10.56
C GLU A 120 5.02 6.27 9.55
N ASP A 121 6.24 5.75 9.65
CA ASP A 121 6.74 4.72 8.72
C ASP A 121 6.37 3.33 9.26
N GLU A 122 5.76 2.49 8.41
CA GLU A 122 5.28 1.15 8.81
C GLU A 122 6.42 0.20 9.26
N LEU A 123 7.65 0.43 8.77
CA LEU A 123 8.82 -0.41 9.07
C LEU A 123 9.62 0.06 10.30
N LYS A 124 9.09 0.99 11.09
CA LYS A 124 9.79 1.54 12.25
C LYS A 124 10.15 0.47 13.30
N GLU A 125 9.24 -0.44 13.59
CA GLU A 125 9.49 -1.53 14.54
C GLU A 125 10.61 -2.46 14.06
N LEU A 126 10.63 -2.76 12.76
CA LEU A 126 11.70 -3.54 12.14
C LEU A 126 13.07 -2.84 12.26
N ALA A 127 13.12 -1.53 11.99
CA ALA A 127 14.36 -0.76 12.17
C ALA A 127 14.81 -0.74 13.65
N GLY A 128 13.87 -0.64 14.60
CA GLY A 128 14.16 -0.73 16.02
C GLY A 128 14.74 -2.09 16.43
N ALA A 129 14.10 -3.18 16.01
CA ALA A 129 14.58 -4.53 16.27
C ALA A 129 15.97 -4.78 15.66
N MET A 130 16.20 -4.30 14.44
CA MET A 130 17.50 -4.37 13.75
C MET A 130 18.59 -3.61 14.52
N ASN A 131 18.32 -2.37 14.93
CA ASN A 131 19.28 -1.58 15.72
C ASN A 131 19.61 -2.28 17.04
N ASN A 132 18.62 -2.85 17.74
CA ASN A 132 18.84 -3.59 18.98
C ASN A 132 19.70 -4.85 18.76
N ALA A 133 19.49 -5.56 17.65
CA ALA A 133 20.32 -6.71 17.29
C ALA A 133 21.77 -6.29 17.07
N PHE A 134 22.01 -5.18 16.36
CA PHE A 134 23.37 -4.68 16.16
C PHE A 134 24.04 -4.27 17.46
N VAL A 135 23.36 -3.53 18.34
CA VAL A 135 23.93 -3.18 19.66
C VAL A 135 24.38 -4.42 20.43
N ARG A 136 23.61 -5.52 20.41
CA ARG A 136 24.00 -6.77 21.08
C ARG A 136 25.19 -7.46 20.43
N LEU A 137 25.30 -7.44 19.10
CA LEU A 137 26.42 -8.05 18.38
C LEU A 137 27.71 -7.21 18.46
N SER A 138 27.57 -5.89 18.54
CA SER A 138 28.69 -4.95 18.70
C SER A 138 29.23 -4.89 20.13
N THR A 139 28.43 -5.28 21.12
CA THR A 139 28.89 -5.39 22.51
C THR A 139 29.65 -6.71 22.64
N PRO A 140 30.97 -6.71 22.89
CA PRO A 140 31.73 -7.93 23.08
C PRO A 140 31.10 -8.73 24.23
N ASN A 141 30.83 -10.02 24.02
CA ASN A 141 30.42 -10.95 25.07
C ASN A 141 31.31 -10.71 26.31
N GLN A 142 30.77 -10.10 27.36
CA GLN A 142 31.37 -10.25 28.67
C GLN A 142 31.17 -11.72 29.04
N PRO A 143 32.25 -12.49 29.31
CA PRO A 143 32.10 -13.86 29.74
C PRO A 143 31.25 -13.87 31.01
N SER A 144 30.32 -14.81 31.07
CA SER A 144 29.53 -15.14 32.26
C SER A 144 30.45 -15.68 33.36
N GLU A 145 31.22 -14.81 34.02
CA GLU A 145 31.93 -15.09 35.27
C GLU A 145 30.96 -14.96 36.45
N ALA A 146 30.02 -15.90 36.58
CA ALA A 146 29.16 -15.99 37.77
C ALA A 146 28.61 -17.40 38.06
N GLN A 147 29.35 -18.46 37.71
CA GLN A 147 29.03 -19.84 38.16
C GLN A 147 30.23 -20.59 38.77
N THR A 148 31.21 -19.86 39.31
CA THR A 148 32.27 -20.41 40.16
C THR A 148 32.36 -19.62 41.48
N ALA A 149 31.26 -19.57 42.23
CA ALA A 149 31.28 -19.16 43.64
C ALA A 149 30.09 -19.78 44.38
N GLY A 150 30.29 -21.04 44.78
CA GLY A 150 29.41 -21.85 45.61
C GLY A 150 30.05 -23.23 45.68
N ALA A 151 31.19 -23.38 46.35
CA ALA A 151 31.29 -23.52 47.81
C ALA A 151 30.54 -24.77 48.28
#